data_AF-A0A8J4U5T1-F1
#
_entry.id   AF-A0A8J4U5T1-F1
#
_cell.length_a   1.000
_cell.length_b   1.000
_cell.length_c   1.000
_cell.angle_alpha   90.00
_cell.angle_beta   90.00
_cell.angle_gamma   90.00
#
_symmetry.space_group_name_H-M   'P 1'
#
loop_
_entity.id
_entity.type
_entity.pdbx_description
1 polymer ?
#
loop_
_entity_poly.entity_id
_entity_poly.type
_entity_poly.pdbx_seq_one_letter_code
_entity_poly.pdbx_strand_id
1 'polypeptide(L)' 'ISCSSNLMFDYAMQACNRTCRSMSNPDPTCDIPNDPVEGCGCPSGTHLNTPLRCSSRDLCNCNYPGGITSPGFTVIDGRQ' A
#
# COMPACT_ATOMS: atom_id res chain seq x y z
N ILE A 1 -10.55 16.91 11.42
CA ILE A 1 -9.27 16.51 10.79
C ILE A 1 -9.47 16.55 9.28
N SER A 2 -8.57 17.18 8.52
CA SER A 2 -8.64 17.21 7.06
C SER A 2 -7.51 16.35 6.51
N CYS A 3 -7.82 15.40 5.64
CA CYS A 3 -6.84 14.53 5.00
C CYS A 3 -6.53 15.05 3.59
N SER A 4 -5.27 14.98 3.18
CA SER A 4 -4.84 15.44 1.86
C SER A 4 -5.31 14.50 0.74
N SER A 5 -5.36 15.02 -0.49
CA SER A 5 -5.63 14.23 -1.70
C SER A 5 -6.97 13.47 -1.64
N ASN A 6 -6.96 12.14 -1.86
CA ASN A 6 -8.12 11.25 -1.78
C ASN A 6 -8.07 10.31 -0.58
N LEU A 7 -7.39 10.73 0.50
CA LEU A 7 -7.37 10.03 1.77
C LEU A 7 -8.66 10.34 2.54
N MET A 8 -9.11 9.38 3.34
CA MET A 8 -10.24 9.49 4.24
C MET A 8 -9.75 9.35 5.69
N PHE A 9 -10.34 10.14 6.59
CA PHE A 9 -10.14 9.95 8.01
C PHE A 9 -10.96 8.76 8.50
N ASP A 10 -10.36 7.90 9.31
CA ASP A 10 -11.04 6.76 9.93
C ASP A 10 -10.47 6.54 11.34
N TYR A 11 -11.33 6.07 12.23
CA TYR A 11 -11.00 5.72 13.61
C TYR A 11 -10.33 4.34 13.70
N ALA A 12 -10.46 3.52 12.66
CA ALA A 12 -9.98 2.15 12.64
C ALA A 12 -8.97 1.87 11.50
N MET A 13 -8.02 2.78 11.25
CA MET A 13 -6.98 2.55 10.23
C MET A 13 -6.02 1.44 10.68
N GLN A 14 -5.77 0.48 9.78
CA GLN A 14 -4.80 -0.59 9.98
C GLN A 14 -3.46 -0.24 9.33
N ALA A 15 -2.35 -0.68 9.91
CA ALA A 15 -1.02 -0.48 9.32
C ALA A 15 -0.77 -1.41 8.11
N CYS A 16 -1.21 -2.66 8.22
CA CYS A 16 -0.92 -3.73 7.26
C CYS A 16 -1.95 -3.81 6.13
N ASN A 17 -1.55 -4.32 4.97
CA ASN A 17 -2.40 -4.45 3.77
C ASN A 17 -3.08 -3.15 3.27
N ARG A 18 -2.65 -1.98 3.73
CA ARG A 18 -3.19 -0.68 3.29
C ARG A 18 -2.32 0.06 2.26
N THR A 19 -1.13 -0.44 1.94
CA THR A 19 -0.21 0.18 0.98
C THR A 19 0.15 -0.80 -0.13
N CYS A 20 0.44 -0.30 -1.33
CA CYS A 20 0.91 -1.15 -2.44
C CYS A 20 2.21 -1.89 -2.07
N ARG A 21 3.07 -1.24 -1.28
CA ARG A 21 4.31 -1.84 -0.76
C ARG A 21 4.03 -3.03 0.15
N SER A 22 3.16 -2.87 1.14
CA SER A 22 2.86 -3.96 2.09
C SER A 22 2.14 -5.14 1.45
N MET A 23 1.44 -4.93 0.33
CA MET A 23 0.89 -6.04 -0.45
C MET A 23 1.92 -6.77 -1.33
N SER A 24 2.92 -6.05 -1.84
CA SER A 24 3.92 -6.64 -2.73
C SER A 24 4.98 -7.41 -1.96
N ASN A 25 5.33 -6.91 -0.78
CA ASN A 25 6.29 -7.52 0.11
C ASN A 25 5.73 -7.44 1.55
N PRO A 26 4.94 -8.44 1.97
CA PRO A 26 4.33 -8.47 3.29
C PRO A 26 5.40 -8.45 4.38
N ASP A 27 5.26 -7.53 5.34
CA ASP A 27 6.10 -7.53 6.53
C ASP A 27 5.63 -8.67 7.46
N PRO A 28 6.53 -9.57 7.92
CA PRO A 28 6.15 -10.66 8.84
C PRO A 28 5.48 -10.19 10.13
N THR A 29 5.74 -8.95 10.57
CA THR A 29 5.07 -8.36 11.74
C THR A 29 3.57 -8.13 11.51
N CYS A 30 3.11 -8.14 10.26
CA CYS A 30 1.69 -8.04 9.91
C CYS A 30 0.88 -9.30 10.21
N ASP A 31 1.54 -10.43 10.48
CA ASP A 31 0.87 -11.66 10.94
C ASP A 31 0.45 -11.56 12.42
N ILE A 32 1.00 -10.56 13.14
CA ILE A 32 0.64 -10.28 14.52
C ILE A 32 -0.52 -9.27 14.51
N PRO A 33 -1.60 -9.53 15.27
CA PRO A 33 -2.68 -8.56 15.43
C PRO A 33 -2.13 -7.25 15.98
N ASN A 34 -2.39 -6.15 15.26
CA ASN A 34 -2.06 -4.80 15.70
C ASN A 34 -3.36 -4.05 15.98
N ASP A 35 -3.35 -3.24 17.04
CA ASP A 35 -4.48 -2.38 17.35
C ASP A 35 -4.68 -1.33 16.26
N PRO A 36 -5.93 -1.05 15.86
CA PRO A 36 -6.21 -0.02 14.88
C PRO A 36 -5.89 1.37 15.46
N VAL A 37 -5.57 2.30 14.57
CA VAL A 37 -5.24 3.68 14.94
C VAL A 37 -6.17 4.68 14.25
N GLU A 38 -6.40 5.83 14.88
CA GLU A 38 -7.12 6.95 14.29
C GLU A 38 -6.20 7.71 13.34
N GLY A 39 -6.63 7.95 12.10
CA GLY A 39 -5.79 8.67 11.14
C GLY A 39 -6.34 8.76 9.73
N CYS A 40 -5.52 9.33 8.85
CA CYS A 40 -5.81 9.41 7.43
C CYS A 40 -5.26 8.19 6.70
N GLY A 41 -6.10 7.55 5.89
CA GLY A 41 -5.69 6.45 5.03
C GLY A 41 -6.58 6.32 3.82
N CYS A 42 -6.41 5.24 3.08
CA CYS A 42 -7.24 4.96 1.92
C CYS A 42 -8.59 4.38 2.36
N PRO A 43 -9.67 4.52 1.55
CA PRO A 43 -10.90 3.77 1.78
C PRO A 43 -10.73 2.27 1.46
N SER A 44 -11.66 1.44 1.91
CA SER A 44 -11.70 0.01 1.59
C SER A 44 -11.66 -0.24 0.08
N GLY A 45 -10.94 -1.29 -0.35
CA GLY A 45 -10.75 -1.59 -1.78
C GLY A 45 -9.69 -0.74 -2.48
N THR A 46 -9.07 0.22 -1.79
CA THR A 46 -7.94 1.00 -2.31
C THR A 46 -6.74 0.94 -1.38
N HIS A 47 -5.56 1.18 -1.95
CA HIS A 47 -4.28 1.12 -1.26
C HIS A 47 -3.46 2.37 -1.55
N LEU A 48 -2.67 2.78 -0.57
CA LEU A 48 -1.76 3.90 -0.72
C LEU A 48 -0.66 3.50 -1.71
N ASN A 49 -0.69 4.14 -2.88
CA ASN A 49 0.34 4.07 -3.89
C ASN A 49 1.40 5.15 -3.61
N THR A 50 2.27 5.46 -4.57
CA THR A 50 3.21 6.62 -4.57
C THR A 50 2.68 7.82 -3.77
N PRO A 51 3.55 8.56 -3.07
CA PRO A 51 3.18 9.28 -1.85
C PRO A 51 1.89 10.10 -2.02
N LEU A 52 0.88 9.73 -1.23
CA LEU A 52 -0.40 10.42 -1.05
C LEU A 52 -1.48 10.23 -2.13
N ARG A 53 -1.46 9.12 -2.90
CA ARG A 53 -2.60 8.73 -3.75
C ARG A 53 -3.09 7.32 -3.46
N CYS A 54 -4.39 7.18 -3.23
CA CYS A 54 -5.05 5.88 -3.15
C CYS A 54 -5.36 5.36 -4.56
N SER A 55 -4.92 4.15 -4.86
CA SER A 55 -5.15 3.44 -6.12
C SER A 55 -5.84 2.10 -5.87
N SER A 56 -6.54 1.58 -6.88
CA SER A 56 -7.00 0.19 -6.85
C SER A 56 -5.80 -0.76 -6.86
N ARG A 57 -6.01 -1.99 -6.42
CA ARG A 57 -4.98 -3.03 -6.39
C ARG A 57 -4.31 -3.24 -7.75
N ASP A 58 -5.07 -3.21 -8.84
CA ASP A 58 -4.54 -3.45 -10.20
C ASP A 58 -3.64 -2.31 -10.72
N LEU A 59 -3.69 -1.15 -10.07
CA LEU A 59 -2.90 0.05 -10.39
C LEU A 59 -1.78 0.29 -9.37
N CYS A 60 -1.51 -0.67 -8.49
CA CYS A 60 -0.42 -0.58 -7.53
C CYS A 60 0.93 -0.81 -8.21
N ASN A 61 1.90 0.05 -7.89
CA ASN A 61 3.29 -0.25 -8.18
C ASN A 61 3.75 -1.42 -7.30
N CYS A 62 4.45 -2.39 -7.88
CA CYS A 62 4.92 -3.57 -7.17
C CYS A 62 6.34 -3.37 -6.66
N ASN A 63 6.59 -3.64 -5.38
CA ASN A 63 7.93 -3.61 -4.80
C ASN A 63 8.53 -5.02 -4.76
N TYR A 64 9.77 -5.15 -5.25
CA TYR A 64 10.54 -6.40 -5.26
C TYR A 64 12.00 -6.10 -4.89
N PRO A 65 12.85 -7.10 -4.58
CA PRO A 65 14.22 -6.86 -4.14
C PRO A 65 15.07 -5.99 -5.10
N GLY A 66 14.75 -5.98 -6.39
CA GLY A 66 15.43 -5.17 -7.40
C GLY A 66 14.82 -3.79 -7.67
N GLY A 67 13.75 -3.38 -6.97
CA GLY A 67 13.18 -2.04 -7.08
C GLY A 67 11.65 -1.98 -7.06
N ILE A 68 11.09 -1.01 -7.80
CA ILE A 68 9.65 -0.78 -7.94
C ILE A 68 9.29 -0.92 -9.43
N THR A 69 8.31 -1.76 -9.76
CA THR A 69 7.75 -1.83 -11.13
C THR A 69 6.41 -1.11 -11.21
N SER A 70 6.12 -0.58 -12.39
CA SER A 70 4.79 -0.06 -12.71
C SER A 70 3.76 -1.20 -12.81
N PRO A 71 2.45 -0.90 -12.67
CA PRO A 71 1.40 -1.87 -12.90
C PRO A 71 1.45 -2.38 -14.35
N GLY A 72 1.15 -3.67 -14.54
CA GLY A 72 1.15 -4.33 -15.85
C GLY A 72 2.34 -5.26 -16.08
N PHE A 73 2.50 -5.71 -17.32
CA PHE A 73 3.55 -6.67 -17.67
C PHE A 73 4.92 -5.99 -17.68
N THR A 74 5.81 -6.45 -16.80
CA THR A 74 7.20 -5.99 -16.73
C THR A 74 8.12 -7.20 -16.76
N VAL A 75 9.11 -7.22 -17.66
CA VAL A 75 10.16 -8.24 -17.65
C VAL A 75 11.24 -7.81 -16.66
N ILE A 76 11.37 -8.55 -15.57
CA ILE A 76 12.45 -8.36 -14.59
C ILE A 76 13.58 -9.29 -15.04
N ASP A 77 14.58 -8.74 -15.74
CA ASP A 77 15.71 -9.53 -16.21
C ASP A 77 16.60 -9.89 -15.00
N GLY A 78 16.61 -11.18 -14.64
CA GLY A 78 17.24 -11.69 -13.41
C GLY A 78 18.76 -11.85 -13.48
N ARG A 79 19.42 -11.21 -14.46
CA ARG A 79 20.88 -11.25 -14.60
C ARG A 79 21.50 -10.08 -13.85
N GLN A 80 22.06 -10.39 -12.69
CA GLN A 80 23.14 -9.62 -12.08
C GLN A 80 24.48 -10.25 -12.47
#